data_AF-A0A968QD88-F1
#
_entry.id   AF-A0A968QD88-F1
#
_cell.length_a   1.000
_cell.length_b   1.000
_cell.length_c   1.000
_cell.angle_alpha   90.00
_cell.angle_beta   90.00
_cell.angle_gamma   90.00
#
_symmetry.space_group_name_H-M   'P 1'
#
loop_
_entity.id
_entity.type
_entity.pdbx_description
1 polymer ?
#
loop_
_entity_poly.entity_id
_entity_poly.type
_entity_poly.pdbx_seq_one_letter_code
_entity_poly.pdbx_strand_id
1 'polypeptide(L)'
;MPPLSPGLRLEQYTLNHPEEVLLVRALIAGQSDEVIIFRGFSSSLVRPTAFDPDVPVLPAEADIQSIDILKGPYSPAEPHYLQQGLSWTQMLALLEASGV
;
A
#
# COMPACT_ATOMS: atom_id res chain seq x y z
N MET A 1 19.59 11.78 -0.99
CA MET A 1 18.63 10.74 -1.40
C MET A 1 17.26 11.38 -1.37
N PRO A 2 16.45 11.27 -2.43
CA PRO A 2 15.05 11.64 -2.33
C PRO A 2 14.40 10.79 -1.22
N PRO A 3 13.45 11.34 -0.45
CA PRO A 3 12.69 10.53 0.50
C PRO A 3 12.05 9.36 -0.26
N LEU A 4 12.22 8.14 0.25
CA LEU A 4 11.58 6.95 -0.33
C LEU A 4 10.06 7.21 -0.39
N SER A 5 9.46 6.96 -1.55
CA SER A 5 8.02 7.13 -1.73
C SER A 5 7.24 6.20 -0.79
N PRO A 6 6.07 6.62 -0.30
CA PRO A 6 5.24 5.82 0.60
C PRO A 6 4.94 4.42 0.03
N GLY A 7 4.69 4.31 -1.28
CA GLY A 7 4.47 3.01 -1.94
C GLY A 7 5.64 2.03 -1.79
N LEU A 8 6.87 2.52 -1.97
CA LEU A 8 8.07 1.68 -1.92
C LEU A 8 8.33 1.11 -0.51
N ARG A 9 8.06 1.91 0.53
CA ARG A 9 8.15 1.44 1.93
C ARG A 9 7.16 0.30 2.19
N LEU A 10 5.94 0.44 1.70
CA LEU A 10 4.90 -0.57 1.87
C LEU A 10 5.21 -1.86 1.09
N GLU A 11 5.82 -1.75 -0.09
CA GLU A 11 6.30 -2.91 -0.84
C GLU A 11 7.35 -3.68 -0.04
N GLN A 12 8.34 -3.00 0.56
CA GLN A 12 9.35 -3.62 1.42
C GLN A 12 8.75 -4.28 2.66
N TYR A 13 7.74 -3.66 3.28
CA TYR A 13 7.01 -4.28 4.38
C TYR A 13 6.39 -5.62 3.98
N THR A 14 5.66 -5.67 2.87
CA THR A 14 5.02 -6.91 2.40
C THR A 14 6.00 -7.95 1.89
N LEU A 15 7.24 -7.57 1.57
CA LEU A 15 8.32 -8.53 1.31
C LEU A 15 8.75 -9.24 2.60
N ASN A 16 8.81 -8.51 3.72
CA ASN A 16 9.06 -9.11 5.04
C ASN A 16 7.85 -9.87 5.57
N HIS A 17 6.63 -9.48 5.17
CA HIS A 17 5.36 -10.06 5.57
C HIS A 17 4.58 -10.63 4.37
N PRO A 18 5.04 -11.75 3.76
CA PRO A 18 4.45 -12.30 2.54
C PRO A 18 3.07 -12.95 2.73
N GLU A 19 2.59 -12.99 3.97
CA GLU A 19 1.24 -13.40 4.38
C GLU A 19 0.31 -12.22 4.65
N GLU A 20 0.75 -10.98 4.42
CA GLU A 20 -0.04 -9.77 4.61
C GLU A 20 -0.18 -9.02 3.28
N VAL A 21 -1.38 -8.50 3.05
CA VAL A 21 -1.76 -7.74 1.87
C VAL A 21 -2.20 -6.37 2.36
N LEU A 22 -1.60 -5.30 1.86
CA LEU A 22 -1.96 -3.94 2.25
C LEU A 22 -2.86 -3.34 1.20
N LEU A 23 -4.02 -2.85 1.57
CA LEU A 23 -4.90 -2.06 0.73
C LEU A 23 -4.82 -0.60 1.19
N VAL A 24 -4.16 0.22 0.39
CA VAL A 24 -3.95 1.64 0.66
C VAL A 24 -4.95 2.44 -0.13
N ARG A 25 -5.84 3.17 0.53
CA ARG A 25 -6.67 4.18 -0.11
C ARG A 25 -6.00 5.53 0.01
N ALA A 26 -5.67 6.13 -1.13
CA ALA A 26 -5.07 7.45 -1.18
C ALA A 26 -5.76 8.33 -2.21
N LEU A 27 -5.79 9.64 -1.95
CA LEU A 27 -6.29 10.63 -2.88
C LEU A 27 -5.11 11.14 -3.72
N ILE A 28 -5.13 10.85 -5.02
CA ILE A 28 -4.09 11.27 -5.97
C ILE A 28 -4.70 12.26 -6.95
N ALA A 29 -4.25 13.52 -6.91
CA ALA A 29 -4.76 14.59 -7.76
C ALA A 29 -6.29 14.75 -7.69
N GLY A 30 -6.87 14.60 -6.50
CA GLY A 30 -8.31 14.73 -6.26
C GLY A 30 -9.16 13.50 -6.61
N GLN A 31 -8.54 12.39 -7.02
CA GLN A 31 -9.23 11.12 -7.24
C GLN A 31 -8.84 10.12 -6.17
N SER A 32 -9.84 9.44 -5.59
CA SER A 32 -9.61 8.33 -4.67
C SER A 32 -9.10 7.13 -5.45
N ASP A 33 -7.90 6.69 -5.12
CA ASP A 33 -7.24 5.52 -5.66
C ASP A 33 -7.08 4.47 -4.55
N GLU A 34 -7.15 3.20 -4.93
CA GLU A 34 -6.98 2.06 -4.03
C GLU A 34 -5.86 1.20 -4.57
N VAL A 35 -4.78 1.09 -3.78
CA VAL A 35 -3.56 0.38 -4.15
C VAL A 35 -3.42 -0.83 -3.26
N ILE A 36 -3.46 -2.02 -3.86
CA ILE A 36 -3.14 -3.27 -3.17
C ILE A 36 -1.65 -3.55 -3.28
N ILE A 37 -1.01 -3.89 -2.17
CA ILE A 37 0.41 -4.19 -2.08
C ILE A 37 0.55 -5.58 -1.45
N PHE A 38 1.22 -6.48 -2.16
CA PHE A 38 1.41 -7.85 -1.73
C PHE A 38 2.75 -8.38 -2.22
N ARG A 39 3.58 -8.91 -1.32
CA ARG A 39 4.89 -9.52 -1.63
C ARG A 39 5.79 -8.62 -2.51
N GLY A 40 5.80 -7.31 -2.25
CA GLY A 40 6.58 -6.35 -3.03
C GLY A 40 5.97 -5.95 -4.37
N PHE A 41 4.75 -6.37 -4.68
CA PHE A 41 4.00 -5.93 -5.84
C PHE A 41 2.90 -4.97 -5.42
N SER A 42 2.93 -3.73 -5.90
CA SER A 42 1.81 -2.79 -5.78
C SER A 42 0.99 -2.77 -7.07
N SER A 43 -0.35 -2.76 -6.94
CA SER A 43 -1.28 -2.68 -8.06
C SER A 43 -2.44 -1.76 -7.69
N SER A 44 -2.69 -0.74 -8.51
CA SER A 44 -3.86 0.12 -8.37
C SER A 44 -5.10 -0.57 -8.94
N LEU A 45 -6.21 -0.50 -8.20
CA LEU A 45 -7.52 -1.03 -8.59
C LEU A 45 -8.36 -0.01 -9.38
N VAL A 46 -8.12 1.29 -9.17
CA VAL A 46 -9.03 2.36 -9.66
C VAL A 46 -8.49 3.01 -10.94
N ARG A 47 -7.18 3.16 -11.06
CA ARG A 47 -6.57 3.67 -12.30
C ARG A 47 -6.12 2.52 -13.18
N PRO A 48 -6.41 2.53 -14.50
CA PRO A 48 -5.65 1.72 -15.43
C PRO A 48 -4.19 2.12 -15.25
N THR A 49 -3.38 1.18 -14.81
CA THR A 49 -1.96 1.36 -14.52
C THR A 49 -1.29 2.19 -15.60
N ALA A 50 -0.62 3.27 -15.22
CA ALA A 50 0.51 3.73 -16.02
C ALA A 50 1.47 2.54 -16.08
N PHE A 51 1.69 2.01 -17.28
CA PHE A 51 2.51 0.82 -17.56
C PHE A 51 4.01 1.07 -17.30
N ASP A 52 4.36 2.17 -16.65
CA ASP A 52 5.72 2.63 -16.42
C ASP A 52 6.21 2.14 -15.05
N PRO A 53 7.16 1.19 -15.01
CA PRO A 53 7.77 0.68 -13.78
C PRO A 53 8.56 1.75 -13.00
N ASP A 54 8.81 2.92 -13.60
CA ASP A 54 9.47 4.07 -12.96
C ASP A 54 8.50 5.02 -12.22
N VAL A 55 7.18 4.85 -12.37
CA VAL A 55 6.21 5.72 -11.69
C VAL A 55 5.70 5.02 -10.43
N PRO A 56 6.07 5.50 -9.22
CA PRO A 56 5.55 4.93 -7.99
C PRO A 56 4.02 5.09 -7.93
N VAL A 57 3.30 3.98 -7.73
CA VAL A 57 1.83 3.95 -7.72
C VAL A 57 1.24 4.92 -6.69
N LEU A 58 1.93 5.08 -5.56
CA LEU A 58 1.70 6.16 -4.60
C LEU A 58 2.83 7.21 -4.69
N PRO A 59 2.61 8.35 -5.37
CA PRO A 59 3.53 9.48 -5.30
C PRO A 59 3.62 10.03 -3.87
N ALA A 60 4.68 10.76 -3.56
CA ALA A 60 4.84 11.41 -2.24
C ALA A 60 3.74 12.44 -1.96
N GLU A 61 3.06 12.91 -3.00
CA GLU A 61 1.94 13.86 -2.96
C GLU A 61 0.58 13.18 -2.70
N ALA A 62 0.54 11.84 -2.67
CA ALA A 62 -0.69 11.09 -2.45
C ALA A 62 -1.16 11.24 -1.01
N ASP A 63 -2.41 11.67 -0.84
CA ASP A 63 -2.99 11.85 0.50
C ASP A 63 -3.57 10.52 0.98
N ILE A 64 -2.87 9.83 1.86
CA ILE A 64 -3.28 8.51 2.35
C ILE A 64 -4.46 8.69 3.31
N GLN A 65 -5.64 8.31 2.86
CA GLN A 65 -6.87 8.41 3.63
C GLN A 65 -7.01 7.26 4.62
N SER A 66 -6.68 6.05 4.20
CA SER A 66 -6.80 4.86 5.04
C SER A 66 -5.98 3.70 4.49
N ILE A 67 -5.45 2.86 5.37
CA ILE A 67 -4.75 1.64 5.02
C ILE A 67 -5.46 0.48 5.71
N ASP A 68 -5.81 -0.54 4.94
CA ASP A 68 -6.37 -1.79 5.45
C ASP A 68 -5.30 -2.90 5.28
N ILE A 69 -5.08 -3.71 6.31
CA ILE A 69 -4.22 -4.90 6.26
C ILE A 69 -5.13 -6.12 6.13
N LEU A 70 -4.89 -6.93 5.13
CA LEU A 70 -5.57 -8.18 4.87
C LEU A 70 -4.61 -9.35 5.05
N LYS A 71 -5.13 -10.50 5.48
CA LYS A 71 -4.38 -11.74 5.56
C LYS A 71 -4.35 -12.42 4.19
N GLY A 72 -3.16 -12.77 3.76
CA GLY A 72 -2.86 -13.62 2.62
C GLY A 72 -3.12 -15.10 2.93
N PRO A 73 -3.52 -15.91 1.92
CA PRO A 73 -3.69 -15.54 0.52
C PRO A 73 -4.93 -14.67 0.26
N TYR A 74 -4.76 -13.58 -0.52
CA TYR A 74 -5.86 -12.69 -0.89
C TYR A 74 -6.92 -13.47 -1.68
N SER A 75 -8.12 -13.58 -1.11
CA SER A 75 -9.27 -14.21 -1.76
C SER A 75 -10.31 -13.14 -2.07
N PRO A 76 -10.57 -12.80 -3.36
CA PRO A 76 -11.58 -11.80 -3.71
C PRO A 76 -13.00 -12.20 -3.28
N ALA A 77 -13.25 -13.50 -3.06
CA ALA A 77 -14.52 -13.99 -2.52
C ALA A 77 -14.65 -13.79 -1.00
N GLU A 78 -13.55 -13.85 -0.26
CA GLU A 78 -13.51 -13.74 1.21
C GLU A 78 -12.26 -12.95 1.65
N PRO A 79 -12.26 -11.61 1.48
CA PRO A 79 -11.17 -10.78 1.94
C PRO A 79 -11.09 -10.85 3.48
N HIS A 80 -9.99 -11.39 3.99
CA HIS A 80 -9.76 -11.47 5.43
C HIS A 80 -9.05 -10.22 5.91
N TYR A 81 -9.79 -9.25 6.43
CA TYR A 81 -9.20 -8.05 7.01
C TYR A 81 -8.63 -8.35 8.39
N LEU A 82 -7.31 -8.17 8.55
CA LEU A 82 -6.63 -8.18 9.85
C LEU A 82 -6.79 -6.85 10.56
N GLN A 83 -6.68 -5.76 9.79
CA GLN A 83 -6.79 -4.40 10.30
C GLN A 83 -7.40 -3.51 9.26
N GLN A 84 -8.23 -2.55 9.66
CA GLN A 84 -8.87 -1.61 8.75
C GLN A 84 -8.77 -0.19 9.28
N GLY A 85 -8.72 0.78 8.38
CA GLY A 85 -8.74 2.20 8.73
C GLY A 85 -7.47 2.67 9.44
N LEU A 86 -6.32 2.06 9.17
CA LEU A 86 -5.05 2.56 9.68
C LEU A 86 -4.73 3.90 9.03
N SER A 87 -4.31 4.85 9.86
CA SER A 87 -3.75 6.10 9.35
C SER A 87 -2.34 5.88 8.83
N TRP A 88 -1.87 6.81 7.98
CA TRP A 88 -0.49 6.80 7.51
C TRP A 88 0.54 6.76 8.64
N THR A 89 0.28 7.48 9.74
CA THR A 89 1.14 7.48 10.93
C THR A 89 1.21 6.12 11.61
N GLN A 90 0.10 5.40 11.72
CA GLN A 90 0.10 4.04 12.27
C GLN A 90 0.87 3.09 11.37
N MET A 91 0.72 3.24 10.05
CA MET A 91 1.46 2.44 9.09
C MET A 91 2.97 2.73 9.13
N LEU A 92 3.35 3.99 9.29
CA LEU A 92 4.76 4.37 9.51
C LEU A 92 5.34 3.70 10.75
N ALA A 93 4.59 3.59 11.84
CA ALA A 93 5.05 2.89 13.03
C ALA A 93 5.26 1.38 12.76
N LEU A 94 4.39 0.74 11.97
CA LEU A 94 4.55 -0.66 11.55
C LEU A 94 5.77 -0.84 10.64
N LEU A 95 6.00 0.10 9.72
CA LEU A 95 7.17 0.13 8.83
C LEU A 95 8.46 0.22 9.64
N GLU A 96 8.56 1.17 10.58
CA GLU A 96 9.73 1.32 11.44
C GLU A 96 9.94 0.09 12.34
N ALA A 97 8.87 -0.49 12.89
CA ALA A 97 8.94 -1.72 13.67
C ALA A 97 9.48 -2.91 12.86
N SER A 98 9.28 -2.89 11.54
CA SER A 98 9.75 -3.92 10.59
C SER A 98 11.14 -3.62 10.01
N GLY A 99 11.74 -2.49 10.38
CA GLY A 99 13.07 -2.07 9.91
C GLY A 99 13.10 -1.46 8.51
N VAL A 100 11.98 -0.89 8.05
CA VAL A 100 11.79 -0.29 6.71
C VAL A 100 11.70 1.24 6.78
#